data_AF-A0A0E2UTV6-F1
#
_entry.id   AF-A0A0E2UTV6-F1
#
_cell.length_a   1.000
_cell.length_b   1.000
_cell.length_c   1.000
_cell.angle_alpha   90.00
_cell.angle_beta   90.00
_cell.angle_gamma   90.00
#
_symmetry.space_group_name_H-M   'P 1'
#
loop_
_entity.id
_entity.type
_entity.pdbx_description
1 polymer ?
#
loop_
_entity_poly.entity_id
_entity_poly.type
_entity_poly.pdbx_seq_one_letter_code
_entity_poly.pdbx_strand_id
1 'polypeptide(L)'
;MISYEKVRQSLKTLNIFIIVLNTIITIFSVIGLVSIILFLGNDEFKAAMPADKLAIMEQAMTPFAIFISALAILLTIAIIVLTFMNQKKIKSNQEISILPYLLGFGLVVVNLISILLSQPTILSIVIQLVFLALYYFAFSKAKTLNDKENE
;
A
#
# COMPACT_ATOMS: atom_id res chain seq x y z
N MET A 1 32.53 -6.04 7.28
CA MET A 1 32.55 -4.98 6.23
C MET A 1 31.20 -5.00 5.51
N ILE A 2 30.41 -3.92 5.59
CA ILE A 2 29.13 -3.84 4.86
C ILE A 2 29.45 -3.61 3.38
N SER A 3 28.96 -4.50 2.51
CA SER A 3 29.10 -4.30 1.06
C SER A 3 27.99 -3.36 0.58
N TYR A 4 28.30 -2.07 0.48
CA TYR A 4 27.35 -1.04 0.06
C TYR A 4 26.75 -1.29 -1.33
N GLU A 5 27.51 -1.92 -2.23
CA GLU A 5 27.00 -2.31 -3.54
C GLU A 5 25.90 -3.38 -3.43
N LYS A 6 26.08 -4.36 -2.53
CA LYS A 6 25.04 -5.36 -2.23
C LYS A 6 23.80 -4.70 -1.60
N VAL A 7 23.99 -3.70 -0.74
CA VAL A 7 22.86 -2.95 -0.14
C VAL A 7 22.11 -2.17 -1.22
N ARG A 8 22.83 -1.49 -2.13
CA ARG A 8 22.27 -0.74 -3.27
C ARG A 8 21.49 -1.65 -4.21
N GLN A 9 22.07 -2.78 -4.61
CA GLN A 9 21.40 -3.76 -5.46
C GLN A 9 20.17 -4.35 -4.78
N SER A 10 20.26 -4.67 -3.49
CA SER A 10 19.13 -5.18 -2.72
C SER A 10 17.99 -4.17 -2.63
N LEU A 11 18.28 -2.89 -2.37
CA LEU A 11 17.26 -1.83 -2.35
C LEU A 11 16.64 -1.60 -3.72
N LYS A 12 17.44 -1.67 -4.79
CA LYS A 12 16.97 -1.59 -6.18
C LYS A 12 15.92 -2.67 -6.48
N THR A 13 16.15 -3.90 -6.02
CA THR A 13 15.19 -5.01 -6.16
C THR A 13 13.95 -4.79 -5.31
N LEU A 14 14.12 -4.37 -4.05
CA LEU A 14 12.99 -4.09 -3.16
C LEU A 14 12.09 -2.97 -3.71
N ASN A 15 12.68 -1.90 -4.25
CA ASN A 15 11.92 -0.81 -4.85
C ASN A 15 11.10 -1.28 -6.06
N ILE A 16 11.68 -2.11 -6.93
CA ILE A 16 10.93 -2.69 -8.07
C ILE A 16 9.78 -3.55 -7.55
N PHE A 17 10.03 -4.40 -6.54
CA PHE A 17 9.02 -5.25 -5.96
C PHE A 17 7.87 -4.44 -5.34
N ILE A 18 8.20 -3.39 -4.55
CA ILE A 18 7.23 -2.45 -3.97
C ILE A 18 6.40 -1.79 -5.08
N ILE A 19 7.03 -1.32 -6.16
CA ILE A 19 6.32 -0.67 -7.28
C ILE A 19 5.34 -1.64 -7.93
N VAL A 20 5.78 -2.83 -8.31
CA VAL A 20 4.93 -3.83 -8.99
C VAL A 20 3.78 -4.24 -8.10
N LEU A 21 4.06 -4.60 -6.84
CA LEU A 21 3.05 -5.07 -5.90
C LEU A 21 1.99 -3.99 -5.61
N ASN A 22 2.42 -2.77 -5.32
CA ASN A 22 1.50 -1.66 -5.05
C ASN A 22 0.72 -1.26 -6.32
N THR A 23 1.30 -1.38 -7.51
CA THR A 23 0.58 -1.10 -8.78
C THR A 23 -0.57 -2.07 -8.97
N ILE A 24 -0.32 -3.38 -8.79
CA ILE A 24 -1.37 -4.41 -8.89
C ILE A 24 -2.48 -4.14 -7.87
N ILE A 25 -2.11 -3.87 -6.61
CA ILE A 25 -3.07 -3.57 -5.54
C ILE A 25 -3.90 -2.33 -5.89
N THR A 26 -3.25 -1.25 -6.36
CA THR A 26 -3.94 -0.01 -6.74
C THR A 26 -4.99 -0.26 -7.81
N ILE A 27 -4.68 -1.06 -8.83
CA ILE A 27 -5.62 -1.40 -9.91
C ILE A 27 -6.86 -2.10 -9.34
N PHE A 28 -6.67 -3.13 -8.51
CA PHE A 28 -7.79 -3.84 -7.89
C PHE A 28 -8.58 -2.96 -6.93
N SER A 29 -7.91 -2.12 -6.14
CA SER A 29 -8.57 -1.20 -5.20
C SER A 29 -9.41 -0.15 -5.93
N VAL A 30 -8.93 0.40 -7.04
CA VAL A 30 -9.70 1.36 -7.86
C VAL A 30 -10.93 0.69 -8.47
N ILE A 31 -10.78 -0.51 -9.05
CA ILE A 31 -11.91 -1.28 -9.59
C ILE A 31 -12.94 -1.56 -8.50
N GLY A 32 -12.49 -1.98 -7.32
CA GLY A 32 -13.35 -2.25 -6.17
C GLY A 32 -14.13 -1.00 -5.72
N LEU A 33 -13.43 0.12 -5.57
CA LEU A 33 -14.04 1.38 -5.14
C LEU A 33 -15.06 1.90 -6.17
N VAL A 34 -14.75 1.85 -7.47
CA VAL A 34 -15.68 2.26 -8.53
C VAL A 34 -16.91 1.36 -8.54
N SER A 35 -16.74 0.04 -8.39
CA SER A 35 -17.86 -0.91 -8.31
C SER A 35 -18.80 -0.58 -7.14
N ILE A 36 -18.24 -0.24 -5.99
CA ILE A 36 -18.98 0.20 -4.80
C ILE A 36 -19.78 1.47 -5.10
N ILE A 37 -19.16 2.48 -5.71
CA ILE A 37 -19.84 3.76 -6.02
C ILE A 37 -20.98 3.55 -7.02
N LEU A 38 -20.76 2.73 -8.06
CA LEU A 38 -21.80 2.41 -9.04
C LEU A 38 -22.97 1.65 -8.41
N PHE A 39 -22.69 0.74 -7.47
CA PHE A 39 -23.72 0.04 -6.71
C PHE A 39 -24.55 1.01 -5.86
N LEU A 40 -23.93 1.99 -5.18
CA LEU A 40 -24.67 2.97 -4.39
C LEU A 40 -25.66 3.79 -5.23
N GLY A 41 -25.33 4.06 -6.48
CA GLY A 41 -26.16 4.85 -7.39
C GLY A 41 -27.24 4.08 -8.15
N ASN A 42 -27.37 2.76 -7.96
CA ASN A 42 -28.30 1.93 -8.74
C ASN A 42 -29.30 1.16 -7.86
N ASP A 43 -30.48 1.75 -7.67
CA ASP A 43 -31.53 1.18 -6.81
C ASP A 43 -32.21 -0.06 -7.41
N GLU A 44 -32.27 -0.17 -8.74
CA GLU A 44 -32.78 -1.38 -9.42
C GLU A 44 -31.86 -2.59 -9.16
N PHE A 45 -30.54 -2.37 -9.19
CA PHE A 45 -29.57 -3.43 -8.92
C PHE A 45 -29.58 -3.88 -7.45
N LYS A 46 -29.79 -2.95 -6.51
CA LYS A 46 -30.00 -3.29 -5.09
C LYS A 46 -31.26 -4.12 -4.89
N ALA A 47 -32.37 -3.73 -5.53
CA ALA A 47 -33.65 -4.42 -5.42
C ALA A 47 -33.61 -5.86 -5.99
N ALA A 48 -32.72 -6.12 -6.96
CA ALA A 48 -32.52 -7.44 -7.53
C ALA A 48 -31.61 -8.37 -6.69
N MET A 49 -30.96 -7.85 -5.62
CA MET A 49 -30.04 -8.61 -4.80
C MET A 49 -30.75 -9.37 -3.68
N PRO A 50 -30.33 -10.61 -3.33
CA PRO A 50 -30.83 -11.28 -2.14
C PRO A 50 -30.56 -10.46 -0.87
N ALA A 51 -31.55 -10.38 0.04
CA ALA A 51 -31.50 -9.56 1.24
C ALA A 51 -30.23 -9.82 2.10
N ASP A 52 -29.80 -11.07 2.21
CA ASP A 52 -28.61 -11.45 2.97
C ASP A 52 -27.32 -10.86 2.39
N LYS A 53 -27.25 -10.73 1.06
CA LYS A 53 -26.10 -10.12 0.36
C LYS A 53 -26.16 -8.61 0.43
N LEU A 54 -27.37 -8.04 0.36
CA LEU A 54 -27.60 -6.62 0.49
C LEU A 54 -27.11 -6.10 1.86
N ALA A 55 -27.48 -6.79 2.95
CA ALA A 55 -27.08 -6.41 4.30
C ALA A 55 -25.55 -6.43 4.51
N ILE A 56 -24.87 -7.42 3.93
CA ILE A 56 -23.40 -7.51 3.97
C ILE A 56 -22.77 -6.35 3.17
N MET A 57 -23.31 -6.03 1.99
CA MET A 57 -22.83 -4.89 1.22
C MET A 57 -23.06 -3.57 1.94
N GLU A 58 -24.24 -3.34 2.51
CA GLU A 58 -24.56 -2.10 3.24
C GLU A 58 -23.62 -1.87 4.43
N GLN A 59 -23.26 -2.92 5.18
CA GLN A 59 -22.25 -2.82 6.25
C GLN A 59 -20.84 -2.47 5.72
N ALA A 60 -20.48 -2.96 4.54
CA ALA A 60 -19.19 -2.67 3.91
C ALA A 60 -19.12 -1.28 3.25
N MET A 61 -20.26 -0.62 3.03
CA MET A 61 -20.39 0.60 2.23
C MET A 61 -20.58 1.88 3.06
N THR A 62 -20.11 1.89 4.31
CA THR A 62 -20.18 3.11 5.14
C THR A 62 -19.35 4.24 4.52
N PRO A 63 -19.76 5.52 4.70
CA PRO A 63 -18.97 6.67 4.23
C PRO A 63 -17.54 6.66 4.75
N PHE A 64 -17.33 6.16 5.97
CA PHE A 64 -16.01 6.00 6.56
C PHE A 64 -15.17 4.94 5.85
N ALA A 65 -15.73 3.78 5.51
CA ALA A 65 -15.03 2.73 4.76
C ALA A 65 -14.60 3.20 3.35
N ILE A 66 -15.47 3.97 2.69
CA ILE A 66 -15.18 4.59 1.39
C ILE A 66 -14.02 5.59 1.52
N PHE A 67 -14.06 6.44 2.56
CA PHE A 67 -12.98 7.39 2.85
C PHE A 67 -11.63 6.69 3.09
N ILE A 68 -11.61 5.65 3.95
CA ILE A 68 -10.41 4.86 4.23
C ILE A 68 -9.86 4.20 2.96
N SER A 69 -10.74 3.67 2.12
CA SER A 69 -10.35 3.06 0.83
C SER A 69 -9.72 4.07 -0.11
N ALA A 70 -10.30 5.27 -0.24
CA ALA A 70 -9.75 6.35 -1.05
C ALA A 70 -8.39 6.82 -0.52
N LEU A 71 -8.25 6.98 0.80
CA LEU A 71 -7.00 7.34 1.45
C LEU A 71 -5.90 6.29 1.21
N ALA A 72 -6.23 5.01 1.33
CA ALA A 72 -5.30 3.91 1.05
C ALA A 72 -4.82 3.93 -0.40
N ILE A 73 -5.71 4.18 -1.38
CA ILE A 73 -5.34 4.33 -2.80
C ILE A 73 -4.37 5.50 -2.98
N LEU A 74 -4.68 6.68 -2.41
CA LEU A 74 -3.81 7.86 -2.52
C LEU A 74 -2.41 7.62 -1.94
N LEU A 75 -2.34 7.00 -0.75
CA LEU A 75 -1.06 6.61 -0.13
C LEU A 75 -0.29 5.64 -1.01
N THR A 76 -0.97 4.64 -1.57
CA THR A 76 -0.37 3.63 -2.44
C THR A 76 0.22 4.27 -3.70
N ILE A 77 -0.50 5.19 -4.34
CA ILE A 77 -0.02 5.95 -5.50
C ILE A 77 1.21 6.79 -5.12
N ALA A 78 1.16 7.50 -3.98
CA ALA A 78 2.29 8.30 -3.51
C ALA A 78 3.55 7.43 -3.27
N ILE A 79 3.38 6.25 -2.65
CA ILE A 79 4.46 5.27 -2.46
C ILE A 79 5.05 4.85 -3.81
N ILE A 80 4.22 4.51 -4.80
CA ILE A 80 4.69 4.10 -6.14
C ILE A 80 5.54 5.20 -6.77
N VAL A 81 5.02 6.44 -6.82
CA VAL A 81 5.70 7.58 -7.46
C VAL A 81 7.04 7.86 -6.77
N LEU A 82 7.04 7.96 -5.43
CA LEU A 82 8.25 8.25 -4.67
C LEU A 82 9.28 7.11 -4.74
N THR A 83 8.82 5.86 -4.75
CA THR A 83 9.71 4.69 -4.91
C THR A 83 10.31 4.66 -6.32
N PHE A 84 9.56 5.06 -7.34
CA PHE A 84 10.07 5.21 -8.71
C PHE A 84 11.11 6.33 -8.81
N MET A 85 10.91 7.46 -8.12
CA MET A 85 11.90 8.52 -8.00
C MET A 85 13.18 8.01 -7.31
N ASN A 86 13.04 7.29 -6.19
CA ASN A 86 14.18 6.66 -5.52
C ASN A 86 14.92 5.68 -6.43
N GLN A 87 14.21 4.94 -7.29
CA GLN A 87 14.84 4.04 -8.25
C GLN A 87 15.77 4.77 -9.24
N LYS A 88 15.43 6.01 -9.62
CA LYS A 88 16.32 6.86 -10.42
C LYS A 88 17.54 7.30 -9.60
N LYS A 89 17.30 7.78 -8.37
CA LYS A 89 18.36 8.25 -7.45
C LYS A 89 19.38 7.17 -7.08
N ILE A 90 18.92 5.93 -6.91
CA ILE A 90 19.78 4.75 -6.68
C ILE A 90 20.72 4.51 -7.87
N LYS A 91 20.31 4.80 -9.11
CA LYS A 91 21.17 4.64 -10.29
C LYS A 91 22.16 5.79 -10.44
N SER A 92 21.84 6.98 -9.95
CA SER A 92 22.68 8.18 -10.02
C SER A 92 23.54 8.42 -8.78
N ASN A 93 23.60 7.47 -7.83
CA ASN A 93 24.31 7.64 -6.54
C ASN A 93 23.93 8.94 -5.80
N GLN A 94 22.63 9.19 -5.72
CA GLN A 94 22.07 10.33 -5.00
C GLN A 94 21.33 9.88 -3.74
N GLU A 95 21.24 10.80 -2.78
CA GLU A 95 20.54 10.61 -1.51
C GLU A 95 19.09 10.14 -1.72
N ILE A 96 18.75 9.04 -1.07
CA ILE A 96 17.50 8.32 -1.25
C ILE A 96 16.45 8.89 -0.29
N SER A 97 15.25 9.19 -0.78
CA SER A 97 14.20 9.64 0.12
C SER A 97 13.68 8.47 0.97
N ILE A 98 13.63 8.64 2.28
CA ILE A 98 13.10 7.61 3.18
C ILE A 98 11.55 7.66 3.24
N LEU A 99 10.97 8.78 2.79
CA LEU A 99 9.54 9.05 2.80
C LEU A 99 8.64 7.93 2.23
N PRO A 100 8.90 7.33 1.04
CA PRO A 100 8.04 6.25 0.52
C PRO A 100 7.89 5.08 1.49
N TYR A 101 8.93 4.76 2.26
CA TYR A 101 8.89 3.64 3.20
C TYR A 101 8.12 4.01 4.49
N LEU A 102 8.21 5.27 4.92
CA LEU A 102 7.39 5.80 6.02
C LEU A 102 5.90 5.84 5.64
N LEU A 103 5.59 6.27 4.41
CA LEU A 103 4.23 6.19 3.88
C LEU A 103 3.75 4.74 3.80
N GLY A 104 4.64 3.79 3.49
CA GLY A 104 4.35 2.36 3.55
C GLY A 104 3.89 1.89 4.94
N PHE A 105 4.54 2.36 6.01
CA PHE A 105 4.06 2.11 7.38
C PHE A 105 2.69 2.76 7.65
N GLY A 106 2.50 4.00 7.18
CA GLY A 106 1.20 4.66 7.26
C GLY A 106 0.09 3.87 6.56
N LEU A 107 0.37 3.33 5.37
CA LEU A 107 -0.56 2.48 4.63
C LEU A 107 -0.91 1.21 5.40
N VAL A 108 0.07 0.55 6.02
CA VAL A 108 -0.17 -0.63 6.87
C VAL A 108 -1.10 -0.28 8.04
N VAL A 109 -0.89 0.87 8.69
CA VAL A 109 -1.77 1.33 9.78
C VAL A 109 -3.20 1.58 9.29
N VAL A 110 -3.37 2.26 8.16
CA VAL A 110 -4.69 2.51 7.55
C VAL A 110 -5.39 1.18 7.24
N ASN A 111 -4.68 0.22 6.66
CA ASN A 111 -5.23 -1.10 6.36
C ASN A 111 -5.60 -1.88 7.62
N LEU A 112 -4.79 -1.80 8.69
CA LEU A 112 -5.09 -2.44 9.97
C LEU A 112 -6.35 -1.85 10.60
N ILE A 113 -6.53 -0.52 10.56
CA ILE A 113 -7.78 0.11 11.00
C ILE A 113 -8.98 -0.47 10.22
N SER A 114 -8.87 -0.57 8.90
CA SER A 114 -9.92 -1.18 8.07
C SER A 114 -10.20 -2.66 8.43
N ILE A 115 -9.16 -3.44 8.73
CA ILE A 115 -9.29 -4.86 9.11
C ILE A 115 -9.97 -5.00 10.46
N LEU A 116 -9.63 -4.15 11.43
CA LEU A 116 -10.22 -4.19 12.78
C LEU A 116 -11.68 -3.71 12.82
N LEU A 117 -12.06 -2.82 11.90
CA LEU A 117 -13.44 -2.36 11.74
C LEU A 117 -14.31 -3.30 10.89
N SER A 118 -13.69 -4.26 10.21
CA SER A 118 -14.38 -5.32 9.47
C SER A 118 -14.23 -6.66 10.21
N GLN A 119 -14.48 -7.78 9.55
CA GLN A 119 -14.28 -9.11 10.14
C GLN A 119 -12.82 -9.56 9.92
N PRO A 120 -11.93 -9.45 10.92
CA PRO A 120 -10.52 -9.76 10.72
C PRO A 120 -10.31 -11.25 10.45
N THR A 121 -9.45 -11.56 9.49
CA THR A 121 -9.00 -12.92 9.21
C THR A 121 -7.51 -13.06 9.49
N ILE A 122 -7.06 -14.25 9.89
CA ILE A 122 -5.63 -14.55 10.11
C ILE A 122 -4.82 -14.17 8.86
N LEU A 123 -5.34 -14.51 7.67
CA LEU A 123 -4.71 -14.18 6.40
C LEU A 123 -4.52 -12.66 6.22
N SER A 124 -5.54 -11.86 6.52
CA SER A 124 -5.44 -10.39 6.41
C SER A 124 -4.36 -9.80 7.31
N ILE A 125 -4.21 -10.32 8.53
CA ILE A 125 -3.19 -9.88 9.48
C ILE A 125 -1.79 -10.28 9.00
N VAL A 126 -1.62 -11.53 8.56
CA VAL A 126 -0.34 -12.02 8.02
C VAL A 126 0.12 -11.19 6.82
N ILE A 127 -0.81 -10.85 5.91
CA ILE A 127 -0.50 -9.98 4.77
C ILE A 127 0.04 -8.63 5.26
N GLN A 128 -0.59 -7.99 6.25
CA GLN A 128 -0.08 -6.71 6.79
C GLN A 128 1.29 -6.83 7.44
N LEU A 129 1.58 -7.95 8.12
CA LEU A 129 2.92 -8.20 8.69
C LEU A 129 3.98 -8.36 7.59
N VAL A 130 3.65 -9.02 6.47
CA VAL A 130 4.54 -9.12 5.32
C VAL A 130 4.83 -7.74 4.71
N PHE A 131 3.81 -6.89 4.55
CA PHE A 131 4.00 -5.51 4.10
C PHE A 131 4.85 -4.70 5.06
N LEU A 132 4.61 -4.84 6.37
CA LEU A 132 5.40 -4.15 7.40
C LEU A 132 6.88 -4.54 7.30
N ALA A 133 7.18 -5.84 7.17
CA ALA A 133 8.53 -6.33 6.99
C ALA A 133 9.17 -5.82 5.69
N LEU A 134 8.41 -5.82 4.58
CA LEU A 134 8.86 -5.30 3.29
C LEU A 134 9.30 -3.84 3.39
N TYR A 135 8.45 -2.97 3.97
CA TYR A 135 8.76 -1.56 4.16
C TYR A 135 9.90 -1.34 5.15
N TYR A 136 9.99 -2.14 6.21
CA TYR A 136 11.09 -2.10 7.17
C TYR A 136 12.44 -2.43 6.53
N PHE A 137 12.52 -3.48 5.73
CA PHE A 137 13.77 -3.83 5.05
C PHE A 137 14.19 -2.77 4.03
N ALA A 138 13.23 -2.20 3.30
CA ALA A 138 13.52 -1.12 2.36
C ALA A 138 13.97 0.16 3.07
N PHE A 139 13.30 0.55 4.17
CA PHE A 139 13.67 1.66 5.04
C PHE A 139 15.09 1.50 5.59
N SER A 140 15.39 0.34 6.19
CA SER A 140 16.70 0.07 6.80
C SER A 140 17.82 0.19 5.77
N LYS A 141 17.64 -0.37 4.57
CA LYS A 141 18.65 -0.31 3.50
C LYS A 141 18.80 1.10 2.92
N ALA A 142 17.70 1.86 2.77
CA ALA A 142 17.77 3.24 2.34
C ALA A 142 18.54 4.10 3.33
N LYS A 143 18.27 3.93 4.64
CA LYS A 143 19.00 4.62 5.70
C LYS A 143 20.49 4.28 5.70
N THR A 144 20.86 2.99 5.61
CA THR A 144 22.28 2.58 5.52
C THR A 144 23.02 3.20 4.31
N LEU A 145 22.32 3.43 3.19
CA LEU A 145 22.94 4.06 2.02
C LEU A 145 23.12 5.56 2.19
N ASN A 146 22.15 6.24 2.81
CA ASN A 146 22.26 7.68 3.07
C ASN A 146 23.31 7.98 4.15
N ASP A 147 23.39 7.16 5.20
CA ASP A 147 24.36 7.35 6.29
C ASP A 147 25.81 7.27 5.77
N LYS A 148 26.08 6.49 4.71
CA LYS A 148 27.37 6.47 4.02
C LYS A 148 27.69 7.76 3.28
N GLU A 149 26.70 8.41 2.66
CA GLU A 149 26.93 9.65 1.90
C GLU A 149 27.22 10.84 2.83
N ASN A 150 26.97 10.69 4.14
CA ASN A 150 27.22 11.68 5.19
C ASN A 150 28.53 11.47 5.97
N GLU A 151 29.28 10.39 5.69
CA GLU A 151 30.65 10.12 6.20
C GLU A 151 31.71 10.43 5.14
#